data_AF-A0A2Z3H3M9-F1
#
_entry.id   AF-A0A2Z3H3M9-F1
#
_cell.length_a   1.000
_cell.length_b   1.000
_cell.length_c   1.000
_cell.angle_alpha   90.00
_cell.angle_beta   90.00
_cell.angle_gamma   90.00
#
_symmetry.space_group_name_H-M   'P 1'
#
loop_
_entity.id
_entity.type
_entity.pdbx_description
1 polymer ?
#
loop_
_entity_poly.entity_id
_entity_poly.type
_entity_poly.pdbx_seq_one_letter_code
_entity_poly.pdbx_strand_id
1 'polypeptide(L)'
;MGFRRESHPAHSGRRFAHRRGADAGRGRGRSRLLGPPVDPANHARNFVLCPGTAYARSPCGTGTSAELACLYVDGALQPGEVWRKESITGSVFEGTVEPGAVVPGATGAAYVTAEAALVVDEAAPLKDGTR
;
A
#
# COMPACT_ATOMS: atom_id res chain seq x y z
N MET A 1 -10.78 -5.28 -24.18
CA MET A 1 -10.47 -3.85 -24.46
C MET A 1 -8.96 -3.70 -24.25
N GLY A 2 -8.21 -3.46 -25.32
CA GLY A 2 -6.77 -3.75 -25.40
C GLY A 2 -5.87 -2.74 -24.70
N PHE A 3 -4.86 -3.24 -23.99
CA PHE A 3 -3.76 -2.45 -23.44
C PHE A 3 -2.66 -2.30 -24.50
N ARG A 4 -2.34 -1.07 -24.90
CA ARG A 4 -1.13 -0.78 -25.69
C ARG A 4 0.09 -0.81 -24.76
N ARG A 5 1.04 -1.70 -25.05
CA ARG A 5 2.41 -1.62 -24.55
C ARG A 5 3.18 -0.72 -25.50
N GLU A 6 3.60 0.46 -25.05
CA GLU A 6 4.61 1.24 -25.76
C GLU A 6 5.99 0.85 -25.20
N SER A 7 6.86 0.36 -26.08
CA SER A 7 8.24 -0.04 -25.78
C SER A 7 9.19 1.09 -26.17
N HIS A 8 9.93 1.62 -25.20
CA HIS A 8 11.11 2.47 -25.41
C HIS A 8 12.37 1.73 -24.92
N PRO A 9 13.54 1.97 -25.53
CA PRO A 9 14.73 1.14 -25.33
C PRO A 9 15.37 1.34 -23.95
N ALA A 10 15.95 0.26 -23.45
CA ALA A 10 16.40 0.09 -22.08
C ALA A 10 17.78 0.70 -21.83
N HIS A 11 17.88 1.54 -20.80
CA HIS A 11 19.11 1.78 -20.05
C HIS A 11 18.88 1.38 -18.59
N SER A 12 19.96 0.91 -17.95
CA SER A 12 20.00 0.29 -16.63
C SER A 12 19.12 0.95 -15.55
N GLY A 13 18.43 0.13 -14.76
CA GLY A 13 17.84 0.55 -13.49
C GLY A 13 16.32 0.58 -13.48
N ARG A 14 15.75 -0.23 -12.56
CA ARG A 14 14.39 -0.11 -11.99
C ARG A 14 13.31 0.42 -12.94
N ARG A 15 12.61 -0.51 -13.60
CA ARG A 15 11.40 -0.19 -14.37
C ARG A 15 10.34 0.40 -13.43
N PHE A 16 10.19 1.72 -13.42
CA PHE A 16 9.01 2.38 -12.88
C PHE A 16 7.82 2.10 -13.80
N ALA A 17 7.06 1.06 -13.46
CA ALA A 17 5.75 0.88 -14.03
C ALA A 17 4.82 1.92 -13.39
N HIS A 18 4.57 3.04 -14.08
CA HIS A 18 3.45 3.93 -13.77
C HIS A 18 2.15 3.14 -13.97
N ARG A 19 1.74 2.41 -12.94
CA ARG A 19 0.50 1.62 -12.95
C ARG A 19 -0.49 2.28 -12.02
N ARG A 20 -1.57 2.79 -12.61
CA ARG A 20 -2.79 3.13 -11.86
C ARG A 20 -3.42 1.83 -11.38
N GLY A 21 -3.02 1.36 -10.21
CA GLY A 21 -3.74 0.31 -9.49
C GLY A 21 -4.98 0.89 -8.83
N ALA A 22 -6.05 1.10 -9.60
CA ALA A 22 -7.37 1.38 -9.06
C ALA A 22 -8.06 0.04 -8.80
N ASP A 23 -7.98 -0.48 -7.58
CA ASP A 23 -8.91 -1.53 -7.13
C ASP A 23 -10.24 -0.86 -6.80
N ALA A 24 -11.00 -0.52 -7.85
CA ALA A 24 -12.31 0.11 -7.76
C ALA A 24 -13.40 -0.95 -7.54
N GLY A 25 -13.30 -1.69 -6.44
CA GLY A 25 -14.39 -2.51 -5.93
C GLY A 25 -15.53 -1.62 -5.43
N ARG A 26 -16.62 -1.53 -6.22
CA ARG A 26 -17.94 -0.92 -5.93
C ARG A 26 -18.06 -0.27 -4.54
N GLY A 27 -17.65 1.00 -4.41
CA GLY A 27 -18.00 1.91 -3.31
C GLY A 27 -17.57 1.54 -1.88
N ARG A 28 -16.91 0.39 -1.67
CA ARG A 28 -16.44 -0.10 -0.36
C ARG A 28 -14.94 -0.45 -0.35
N GLY A 29 -14.28 -0.37 -1.51
CA GLY A 29 -12.85 -0.62 -1.67
C GLY A 29 -11.97 0.54 -1.22
N ARG A 30 -10.68 0.25 -0.99
CA ARG A 30 -9.66 1.28 -0.74
C ARG A 30 -9.12 1.74 -2.09
N SER A 31 -9.18 3.03 -2.37
CA SER A 31 -8.57 3.58 -3.58
C SER A 31 -7.09 3.87 -3.33
N ARG A 32 -6.24 3.57 -4.31
CA ARG A 32 -4.80 3.76 -4.19
C ARG A 32 -4.25 4.61 -5.33
N LEU A 33 -3.46 5.62 -4.97
CA LEU A 33 -2.63 6.37 -5.90
C LEU A 33 -1.17 5.96 -5.71
N LEU A 34 -0.47 5.76 -6.83
CA LEU A 34 0.91 5.30 -6.92
C LEU A 34 1.77 6.38 -7.57
N GLY A 35 2.97 6.59 -7.03
CA GLY A 35 3.93 7.55 -7.56
C GLY A 35 5.37 7.16 -7.27
N PRO A 36 6.33 7.94 -7.80
CA PRO A 36 7.73 7.75 -7.49
C PRO A 36 7.99 7.92 -5.98
N PRO A 37 8.94 7.17 -5.40
CA PRO A 37 9.39 7.37 -4.04
C PRO A 37 10.11 8.71 -3.90
N VAL A 38 10.16 9.22 -2.67
CA VAL A 38 10.99 10.37 -2.32
C VAL A 38 12.45 9.92 -2.19
N ASP A 39 12.68 8.78 -1.53
CA ASP A 39 14.01 8.18 -1.42
C ASP A 39 14.26 7.24 -2.61
N PRO A 40 15.30 7.49 -3.43
CA PRO A 40 15.62 6.63 -4.57
C PRO A 40 16.00 5.19 -4.17
N ALA A 41 16.30 4.92 -2.90
CA ALA A 41 16.50 3.58 -2.38
C ALA A 41 15.22 2.74 -2.40
N ASN A 42 14.04 3.37 -2.31
CA ASN A 42 12.74 2.70 -2.34
C ASN A 42 12.23 2.51 -3.76
N HIS A 43 11.15 1.74 -3.92
CA HIS A 43 10.64 1.33 -5.24
C HIS A 43 9.37 2.07 -5.65
N ALA A 44 8.53 2.46 -4.70
CA ALA A 44 7.30 3.18 -4.95
C ALA A 44 6.83 3.93 -3.71
N ARG A 45 5.95 4.91 -3.91
CA ARG A 45 5.19 5.58 -2.86
C ARG A 45 3.70 5.50 -3.13
N ASN A 46 2.89 5.43 -2.08
CA ASN A 46 1.44 5.47 -2.23
C ASN A 46 0.71 6.41 -1.28
N PHE A 47 -0.48 6.79 -1.75
CA PHE A 47 -1.57 7.30 -0.94
C PHE A 47 -2.72 6.29 -1.01
N VAL A 48 -3.33 5.97 0.12
CA VAL A 48 -4.47 5.05 0.19
C VAL A 48 -5.64 5.77 0.85
N LEU A 49 -6.69 5.99 0.07
CA LEU A 49 -7.97 6.48 0.56
C LEU A 49 -8.79 5.29 1.06
N CYS A 50 -9.13 5.34 2.34
CA CYS A 50 -10.02 4.40 3.00
C CYS A 50 -11.48 4.84 2.81
N PRO A 51 -12.45 3.93 3.03
CA PRO A 51 -13.85 4.32 3.16
C PRO A 51 -14.03 5.45 4.20
N GLY A 52 -14.98 6.36 3.96
CA GLY A 52 -15.26 7.48 4.87
C GLY A 52 -14.19 8.57 4.89
N THR A 53 -13.56 8.85 3.75
CA THR A 53 -12.55 9.91 3.50
C THR A 53 -11.27 9.85 4.34
N ALA A 54 -11.15 8.91 5.28
CA ALA A 54 -9.91 8.62 5.97
C ALA A 54 -8.82 8.15 4.99
N TYR A 55 -7.55 8.32 5.36
CA TYR A 55 -6.44 7.81 4.55
C TYR A 55 -5.44 7.03 5.42
N ALA A 56 -4.76 6.06 4.82
CA ALA A 56 -3.70 5.32 5.51
C ALA A 56 -2.44 6.18 5.58
N ARG A 57 -1.94 6.41 6.81
CA ARG A 57 -0.65 7.06 7.05
C ARG A 57 0.54 6.12 6.78
N SER A 58 0.34 4.81 6.93
CA SER A 58 1.33 3.80 6.54
C SER A 58 1.12 3.34 5.09
N PRO A 59 2.05 2.56 4.50
CA PRO A 59 1.93 2.08 3.11
C PRO A 59 0.72 1.17 2.83
N CYS A 60 -0.07 0.86 3.88
CA CYS A 60 -1.20 -0.06 3.92
C CYS A 60 -0.78 -1.50 3.63
N GLY A 61 -0.70 -2.34 4.67
CA GLY A 61 -0.23 -3.73 4.57
C GLY A 61 -0.96 -4.54 3.50
N THR A 62 -2.30 -4.57 3.55
CA THR A 62 -3.11 -5.29 2.54
C THR A 62 -2.92 -4.74 1.12
N GLY A 63 -2.80 -3.42 0.97
CA GLY A 63 -2.54 -2.78 -0.32
C GLY A 63 -1.13 -3.04 -0.85
N THR A 64 -0.13 -3.21 0.03
CA THR A 64 1.22 -3.66 -0.32
C THR A 64 1.18 -5.13 -0.74
N SER A 65 0.52 -5.99 0.03
CA SER A 65 0.34 -7.40 -0.31
C SER A 65 -0.28 -7.62 -1.69
N ALA A 66 -1.36 -6.90 -2.01
CA ALA A 66 -2.01 -6.98 -3.33
C ALA A 66 -1.11 -6.49 -4.48
N GLU A 67 -0.20 -5.56 -4.22
CA GLU A 67 0.76 -5.10 -5.24
C GLU A 67 1.89 -6.09 -5.46
N LEU A 68 2.46 -6.66 -4.38
CA LEU A 68 3.48 -7.70 -4.47
C LEU A 68 2.95 -8.90 -5.25
N ALA A 69 1.68 -9.25 -5.03
CA ALA A 69 0.96 -10.24 -5.80
C ALA A 69 0.97 -9.96 -7.31
N CYS A 70 0.55 -8.76 -7.71
CA CYS A 70 0.54 -8.35 -9.11
C CYS A 70 1.95 -8.32 -9.70
N LEU A 71 2.93 -7.76 -8.98
CA LEU A 71 4.32 -7.69 -9.45
C LEU A 71 4.91 -9.08 -9.68
N TYR A 72 4.62 -10.05 -8.80
CA TYR A 72 5.05 -11.43 -8.95
C TYR A 72 4.42 -12.09 -10.18
N VAL A 73 3.10 -12.00 -10.35
CA VAL A 73 2.39 -12.56 -11.50
C VAL A 73 2.88 -11.95 -12.83
N ASP A 74 3.25 -10.67 -12.81
CA ASP A 74 3.80 -9.98 -13.98
C ASP A 74 5.30 -10.24 -14.22
N GLY A 75 5.96 -11.03 -13.36
CA GLY A 75 7.39 -11.32 -13.44
C GLY A 75 8.29 -10.12 -13.12
N ALA A 76 7.73 -9.07 -12.53
CA ALA A 76 8.44 -7.84 -12.16
C ALA A 76 9.09 -7.91 -10.76
N LEU A 77 8.75 -8.94 -9.97
CA LEU A 77 9.33 -9.25 -8.66
C LEU A 77 9.59 -10.75 -8.58
N GLN A 78 10.82 -11.15 -8.24
CA GLN A 78 11.18 -12.55 -8.05
C GLN A 78 10.90 -13.04 -6.62
N PRO A 79 10.70 -14.34 -6.39
CA PRO A 79 10.63 -14.88 -5.04
C PRO A 79 11.85 -14.52 -4.20
N GLY A 80 11.62 -14.11 -2.94
CA GLY A 80 12.66 -13.66 -2.02
C GLY A 80 13.24 -12.27 -2.31
N GLU A 81 12.89 -11.61 -3.42
CA GLU A 81 13.31 -10.24 -3.71
C GLU A 81 12.60 -9.24 -2.79
N VAL A 82 13.36 -8.35 -2.15
CA VAL A 82 12.82 -7.33 -1.23
C VAL A 82 12.28 -6.14 -2.01
N TRP A 83 10.98 -5.91 -1.90
CA TRP A 83 10.32 -4.71 -2.37
C TRP A 83 10.12 -3.72 -1.21
N ARG A 84 10.46 -2.46 -1.44
CA ARG A 84 10.38 -1.37 -0.45
C ARG A 84 9.40 -0.29 -0.90
N LYS A 85 8.46 0.06 -0.05
CA LYS A 85 7.38 0.98 -0.40
C LYS A 85 7.13 2.03 0.67
N GLU A 86 7.13 3.28 0.23
CA GLU A 86 6.84 4.46 1.04
C GLU A 86 5.36 4.77 1.13
N SER A 87 4.98 5.35 2.25
CA SER A 87 3.69 6.02 2.45
C SER A 87 3.78 7.52 2.17
N ILE A 88 2.62 8.19 2.13
CA ILE A 88 2.58 9.64 2.03
C ILE A 88 3.27 10.35 3.22
N THR A 89 3.34 9.72 4.40
CA THR A 89 4.01 10.30 5.58
C THR A 89 5.45 9.82 5.76
N GLY A 90 6.03 9.10 4.78
CA GLY A 90 7.43 8.69 4.76
C GLY A 90 7.77 7.37 5.48
N SER A 91 6.81 6.73 6.16
CA SER A 91 7.03 5.36 6.67
C SER A 91 7.20 4.37 5.52
N VAL A 92 8.06 3.37 5.70
CA VAL A 92 8.42 2.37 4.68
C VAL A 92 8.03 0.97 5.16
N PHE A 93 7.37 0.22 4.29
CA PHE A 93 7.19 -1.22 4.46
C PHE A 93 8.09 -1.98 3.48
N GLU A 94 8.64 -3.08 3.95
CA GLU A 94 9.38 -4.05 3.14
C GLU A 94 8.52 -5.28 2.92
N GLY A 95 8.60 -5.91 1.76
CA GLY A 95 7.87 -7.14 1.51
C GLY A 95 8.50 -8.03 0.46
N THR A 96 8.20 -9.32 0.58
CA THR A 96 8.69 -10.40 -0.29
C THR A 96 7.52 -11.28 -0.71
N VAL A 97 7.75 -12.11 -1.73
CA VAL A 97 6.81 -13.15 -2.17
C VAL A 97 7.50 -14.51 -2.10
N GLU A 98 6.75 -15.53 -1.70
CA GLU A 98 7.22 -16.92 -1.66
C GLU A 98 6.89 -17.66 -2.97
N PRO A 99 7.66 -18.71 -3.34
CA PRO A 99 7.35 -19.56 -4.48
C PRO A 99 6.06 -20.37 -4.30
N GLY A 100 5.30 -20.58 -5.39
CA GLY A 100 4.21 -21.57 -5.43
C GLY A 100 2.85 -21.09 -4.91
N ALA A 101 2.80 -20.01 -4.14
CA ALA A 101 1.57 -19.30 -3.81
C ALA A 101 1.88 -17.83 -3.55
N VAL A 102 0.96 -16.94 -3.93
CA VAL A 102 1.10 -15.50 -3.69
C VAL A 102 0.87 -15.22 -2.21
N VAL A 103 1.90 -15.44 -1.40
CA VAL A 103 1.92 -15.14 0.05
C VAL A 103 2.84 -13.94 0.25
N PRO A 104 2.32 -12.71 0.12
CA PRO A 104 3.12 -11.52 0.29
C PRO A 104 3.32 -11.18 1.76
N GLY A 105 4.57 -11.08 2.19
CA GLY A 105 4.94 -10.53 3.50
C GLY A 105 5.04 -9.01 3.46
N ALA A 106 4.66 -8.33 4.53
CA ALA A 106 4.96 -6.90 4.70
C ALA A 106 5.43 -6.65 6.15
N THR A 107 6.60 -6.02 6.29
CA THR A 107 7.24 -5.73 7.57
C THR A 107 7.33 -4.22 7.78
N GLY A 108 7.08 -3.78 9.01
CA GLY A 108 7.23 -2.39 9.45
C GLY A 108 7.38 -2.34 10.97
N ALA A 109 7.55 -1.14 11.51
CA ALA A 109 7.64 -0.92 12.95
C ALA A 109 6.32 -0.36 13.52
N ALA A 110 5.99 -0.78 14.74
CA ALA A 110 4.90 -0.24 15.55
C ALA A 110 5.44 0.14 16.93
N TYR A 111 4.86 1.16 17.55
CA TYR A 111 5.30 1.70 18.83
C TYR A 111 4.09 1.91 19.74
N VAL A 112 4.25 1.66 21.03
CA VAL A 112 3.23 2.01 22.04
C VAL A 112 3.16 3.52 22.13
N THR A 113 1.98 4.10 21.92
CA THR A 113 1.79 5.57 21.94
C THR A 113 1.01 6.05 23.16
N ALA A 114 0.18 5.21 23.76
CA ALA A 114 -0.61 5.53 24.94
C ALA A 114 -1.14 4.24 25.59
N GLU A 115 -1.38 4.31 26.89
CA GLU A 115 -2.23 3.40 27.64
C GLU A 115 -3.40 4.23 28.20
N ALA A 116 -4.64 3.80 27.99
CA ALA A 116 -5.82 4.59 28.32
C ALA A 116 -7.02 3.72 28.70
N ALA A 117 -7.83 4.21 29.63
CA ALA A 117 -9.16 3.68 29.93
C ALA A 117 -10.22 4.56 29.27
N LEU A 118 -10.99 4.01 28.34
CA LEU A 118 -12.11 4.72 27.71
C LEU A 118 -13.37 4.53 28.57
N VAL A 119 -13.88 5.63 29.14
CA VAL A 119 -15.12 5.64 29.92
C VAL A 119 -16.19 6.38 29.12
N VAL A 120 -17.34 5.74 28.93
CA VAL A 120 -18.49 6.31 28.21
C VAL A 120 -19.65 6.47 29.19
N ASP A 121 -20.09 7.71 29.40
CA ASP A 121 -21.28 8.00 30.21
C ASP A 121 -22.55 7.80 29.37
N GLU A 122 -23.48 6.99 29.88
CA GLU A 122 -24.74 6.68 29.21
C GLU A 122 -25.63 7.91 28.99
N ALA A 123 -25.52 8.92 29.84
CA ALA A 123 -26.25 10.18 29.73
C ALA A 123 -25.59 11.17 28.74
N ALA A 124 -24.37 10.88 28.26
CA ALA A 124 -23.66 11.79 27.37
C ALA A 124 -24.33 11.85 25.98
N PRO A 125 -24.69 13.04 25.48
CA PRO A 125 -25.41 13.21 24.21
C PRO A 125 -24.58 12.83 22.98
N LEU A 126 -23.25 12.69 23.12
CA LEU A 126 -22.32 12.34 22.04
C LEU A 126 -21.57 11.02 22.34
N LYS A 127 -22.15 10.10 23.12
CA LYS A 127 -21.51 8.84 23.52
C LYS A 127 -21.05 7.94 22.36
N ASP A 128 -21.72 8.06 21.21
CA ASP A 128 -21.39 7.30 19.98
C ASP A 128 -20.44 8.04 19.03
N GLY A 129 -19.92 9.21 19.43
CA GLY A 129 -19.17 10.11 18.57
C GLY A 129 -20.05 11.01 17.71
N THR A 130 -19.41 11.73 16.78
CA THR A 130 -20.09 12.66 15.85
C THR A 130 -20.28 12.00 14.48
N ARG A 131 -21.37 12.33 13.80
CA ARG A 131 -21.65 11.89 12.44
C ARG A 131 -20.91 12.70 11.39
#